data_AF-A0A9D7X0H3-F1
#
_entry.id   AF-A0A9D7X0H3-F1
#
_cell.length_a   1.000
_cell.length_b   1.000
_cell.length_c   1.000
_cell.angle_alpha   90.00
_cell.angle_beta   90.00
_cell.angle_gamma   90.00
#
_symmetry.space_group_name_H-M   'P 1'
#
loop_
_entity.id
_entity.type
_entity.pdbx_description
1 polymer ?
#
loop_
_entity_poly.entity_id
_entity_poly.type
_entity_poly.pdbx_seq_one_letter_code
_entity_poly.pdbx_strand_id
1 'polypeptide(L)'
;EALLRFRKRLASHDMKLMLDFVPNHTAPDHPWTDSHPGFFIHGTEEDLKRTPDHYTRIKRKHDKRILAYGRDPYYPGWPDTLQLNYGNPHLQKAMSDELANIASKCDGVRCDMAMLLLPDVFQKTWKMEAEPFWPEAIRLVKEQYPDFILMGEVYWDMEWVMQQQGFDYTYDKRLYDRLLERESGPVREHLVANLNYQEKLARFLENHDEQRIASILTWETHQAASIITFLTPGLKFFHRGEMQGWKKKITAHLGRGPEEISDPRISGFYLKLLEIVNCPEIHVGEWNLLTCHPAWDGNQTHENFIAFSWKYLESFILVVVNYADCQGQCLVKVPFSELKDLTWRFHDILSDSTYEHDDNDLVNRGLFLDMAAWGYHVFDVRRET
;
A
#
# COMPACT_ATOMS: atom_id res chain seq x y z
N GLU A 1 -15.98 25.40 -0.89
CA GLU A 1 -16.26 25.82 0.51
C GLU A 1 -16.39 24.64 1.50
N ALA A 2 -17.29 23.68 1.28
CA ALA A 2 -17.49 22.55 2.20
C ALA A 2 -16.21 21.73 2.47
N LEU A 3 -15.42 21.45 1.42
CA LEU A 3 -14.14 20.75 1.54
C LEU A 3 -13.13 21.49 2.45
N LEU A 4 -13.06 22.81 2.34
CA LEU A 4 -12.17 23.63 3.17
C LEU A 4 -12.60 23.61 4.65
N ARG A 5 -13.92 23.65 4.91
CA ARG A 5 -14.44 23.48 6.27
C ARG A 5 -14.14 22.08 6.82
N PHE A 6 -14.21 21.06 5.97
CA PHE A 6 -13.87 19.69 6.34
C PHE A 6 -12.38 19.55 6.67
N ARG A 7 -11.47 20.05 5.82
CA ARG A 7 -10.03 20.10 6.09
C ARG A 7 -9.72 20.82 7.39
N LYS A 8 -10.37 21.96 7.67
CA LYS A 8 -10.20 22.68 8.94
C LYS A 8 -10.62 21.85 10.16
N ARG A 9 -11.68 21.04 10.04
CA ARG A 9 -12.10 20.11 11.11
C ARG A 9 -11.11 18.97 11.29
N LEU A 10 -10.57 18.41 10.21
CA LEU A 10 -9.51 17.40 10.30
C LEU A 10 -8.27 17.96 11.01
N ALA A 11 -7.86 19.18 10.65
CA ALA A 11 -6.73 19.85 11.29
C ALA A 11 -6.92 20.09 12.80
N SER A 12 -8.16 20.32 13.28
CA SER A 12 -8.42 20.41 14.73
C SER A 12 -8.32 19.08 15.47
N HIS A 13 -8.11 17.97 14.75
CA HIS A 13 -7.86 16.64 15.27
C HIS A 13 -6.48 16.11 14.85
N ASP A 14 -5.55 16.99 14.45
CA ASP A 14 -4.21 16.64 13.96
C ASP A 14 -4.20 15.66 12.76
N MET A 15 -5.29 15.67 11.98
CA MET A 15 -5.44 14.85 10.78
C MET A 15 -5.20 15.68 9.52
N LYS A 16 -4.41 15.12 8.60
CA LYS A 16 -4.21 15.65 7.25
C LYS A 16 -5.28 15.11 6.29
N LEU A 17 -5.55 15.85 5.22
CA LEU A 17 -6.48 15.45 4.16
C LEU A 17 -5.71 15.02 2.92
N MET A 18 -5.89 13.77 2.48
CA MET A 18 -5.46 13.30 1.18
C MET A 18 -6.67 13.12 0.26
N LEU A 19 -6.58 13.59 -0.98
CA LEU A 19 -7.64 13.44 -1.99
C LEU A 19 -7.22 12.46 -3.09
N ASP A 20 -8.19 11.83 -3.74
CA ASP A 20 -7.93 11.02 -4.92
C ASP A 20 -7.85 11.93 -6.16
N PHE A 21 -6.80 11.76 -6.94
CA PHE A 21 -6.54 12.50 -8.17
C PHE A 21 -6.49 11.51 -9.32
N VAL A 22 -7.39 11.70 -10.29
CA VAL A 22 -7.54 10.81 -11.46
C VAL A 22 -7.07 11.54 -12.72
N PRO A 23 -5.79 11.41 -13.10
CA PRO A 23 -5.23 12.19 -14.21
C PRO A 23 -5.35 11.46 -15.56
N ASN A 24 -5.62 10.15 -15.57
CA ASN A 24 -5.57 9.34 -16.80
C ASN A 24 -6.78 9.57 -17.71
N HIS A 25 -7.97 9.77 -17.13
CA HIS A 25 -9.23 9.81 -17.86
C HIS A 25 -10.24 10.71 -17.16
N THR A 26 -11.32 11.06 -17.86
CA THR A 26 -12.45 11.83 -17.29
C THR A 26 -13.78 11.16 -17.62
N ALA A 27 -14.84 11.50 -16.90
CA ALA A 27 -16.18 11.02 -17.23
C ALA A 27 -16.63 11.45 -18.67
N PRO A 28 -17.51 10.66 -19.33
CA PRO A 28 -18.04 10.96 -20.65
C PRO A 28 -18.79 12.27 -20.79
N ASP A 29 -19.17 12.95 -19.71
CA ASP A 29 -19.84 14.25 -19.66
C ASP A 29 -18.92 15.41 -19.24
N HIS A 30 -17.62 15.15 -19.08
CA HIS A 30 -16.65 16.16 -18.64
C HIS A 30 -16.62 17.38 -19.59
N PRO A 31 -16.58 18.64 -19.08
CA PRO A 31 -16.61 19.85 -19.92
C PRO A 31 -15.51 19.96 -20.98
N TRP A 32 -14.35 19.31 -20.78
CA TRP A 32 -13.28 19.27 -21.78
C TRP A 32 -13.68 18.56 -23.07
N THR A 33 -14.65 17.64 -23.02
CA THR A 33 -15.13 16.98 -24.24
C THR A 33 -15.75 17.97 -25.25
N ASP A 34 -16.28 19.10 -24.77
CA ASP A 34 -16.79 20.20 -25.61
C ASP A 34 -15.72 21.29 -25.82
N SER A 35 -15.08 21.74 -24.73
CA SER A 35 -14.18 22.91 -24.74
C SER A 35 -12.77 22.61 -25.26
N HIS A 36 -12.28 21.38 -25.09
CA HIS A 36 -10.92 20.97 -25.39
C HIS A 36 -10.89 19.57 -26.00
N PRO A 37 -11.58 19.32 -27.13
CA PRO A 37 -11.70 17.97 -27.65
C PRO A 37 -10.35 17.36 -28.08
N GLY A 38 -9.32 18.18 -28.34
CA GLY A 38 -7.94 17.72 -28.59
C GLY A 38 -7.22 17.13 -27.38
N PHE A 39 -7.83 17.17 -26.19
CA PHE A 39 -7.31 16.55 -24.97
C PHE A 39 -7.62 15.05 -24.90
N PHE A 40 -8.41 14.50 -25.81
CA PHE A 40 -8.81 13.10 -25.78
C PHE A 40 -8.14 12.30 -26.89
N ILE A 41 -8.05 10.98 -26.70
CA ILE A 41 -7.69 10.06 -27.77
C ILE A 41 -8.89 9.87 -28.69
N HIS A 42 -8.72 10.20 -29.98
CA HIS A 42 -9.76 10.04 -31.00
C HIS A 42 -9.63 8.67 -31.66
N GLY A 43 -10.78 8.06 -31.96
CA GLY A 43 -10.88 6.88 -32.79
C GLY A 43 -11.58 7.17 -34.12
N THR A 44 -11.62 6.16 -34.97
CA THR A 44 -12.35 6.18 -36.24
C THR A 44 -13.59 5.29 -36.19
N GLU A 45 -14.44 5.41 -37.22
CA GLU A 45 -15.56 4.49 -37.43
C GLU A 45 -15.09 3.03 -37.61
N GLU A 46 -13.88 2.81 -38.10
CA GLU A 46 -13.28 1.48 -38.21
C GLU A 46 -12.85 0.95 -36.84
N ASP A 47 -12.19 1.78 -36.03
CA ASP A 47 -11.76 1.39 -34.68
C ASP A 47 -12.94 0.99 -33.80
N LEU A 48 -14.04 1.76 -33.87
CA LEU A 48 -15.25 1.44 -33.12
C LEU A 48 -15.95 0.17 -33.61
N LYS A 49 -15.85 -0.17 -34.90
CA LYS A 49 -16.38 -1.44 -35.43
C LYS A 49 -15.50 -2.62 -35.02
N ARG A 50 -14.18 -2.44 -35.02
CA ARG A 50 -13.20 -3.50 -34.71
C ARG A 50 -13.12 -3.79 -33.22
N THR A 51 -13.15 -2.75 -32.39
CA THR A 51 -12.99 -2.79 -30.93
C THR A 51 -14.06 -1.92 -30.27
N PRO A 52 -15.33 -2.35 -30.25
CA PRO A 52 -16.45 -1.58 -29.70
C PRO A 52 -16.38 -1.36 -28.18
N ASP A 53 -15.56 -2.14 -27.50
CA ASP A 53 -15.23 -2.09 -26.07
C ASP A 53 -14.08 -1.13 -25.75
N HIS A 54 -13.42 -0.54 -26.75
CA HIS A 54 -12.34 0.43 -26.58
C HIS A 54 -12.75 1.86 -26.92
N TYR A 55 -13.84 2.03 -27.67
CA TYR A 55 -14.26 3.33 -28.20
C TYR A 55 -15.75 3.55 -28.00
N THR A 56 -16.15 4.81 -28.00
CA THR A 56 -17.55 5.21 -27.93
C THR A 56 -17.85 6.42 -28.78
N ARG A 57 -19.11 6.53 -29.22
CA ARG A 57 -19.62 7.74 -29.88
C ARG A 57 -20.14 8.71 -28.83
N ILE A 58 -19.46 9.84 -28.68
CA ILE A 58 -19.97 10.95 -27.90
C ILE A 58 -20.71 11.92 -28.83
N LYS A 59 -21.98 12.18 -28.51
CA LYS A 59 -22.79 13.19 -29.19
C LYS A 59 -22.74 14.48 -28.38
N ARG A 60 -22.17 15.52 -28.97
CA ARG A 60 -22.14 16.88 -28.42
C ARG A 60 -23.02 17.82 -29.22
N LYS A 61 -23.19 19.05 -28.70
CA LYS A 61 -24.15 20.04 -29.24
C LYS A 61 -23.96 20.29 -30.74
N HIS A 62 -22.74 20.20 -31.25
CA HIS A 62 -22.42 20.50 -32.66
C HIS A 62 -21.55 19.44 -33.35
N ASP A 63 -21.31 18.28 -32.71
CA ASP A 63 -20.36 17.31 -33.24
C ASP A 63 -20.66 15.88 -32.77
N LYS A 64 -20.31 14.91 -33.62
CA LYS A 64 -20.27 13.48 -33.29
C LYS A 64 -18.83 13.03 -33.42
N ARG A 65 -18.25 12.60 -32.30
CA ARG A 65 -16.86 12.13 -32.26
C ARG A 65 -16.80 10.73 -31.71
N ILE A 66 -15.78 9.99 -32.14
CA ILE A 66 -15.44 8.70 -31.57
C ILE A 66 -14.23 8.92 -30.68
N LEU A 67 -14.39 8.65 -29.38
CA LEU A 67 -13.35 8.81 -28.39
C LEU A 67 -13.03 7.46 -27.76
N ALA A 68 -11.78 7.25 -27.38
CA ALA A 68 -11.39 6.05 -26.67
C ALA A 68 -11.85 6.10 -25.20
N TYR A 69 -12.27 4.95 -24.67
CA TYR A 69 -12.42 4.75 -23.24
C TYR A 69 -11.05 4.79 -22.56
N GLY A 70 -11.00 5.24 -21.30
CA GLY A 70 -9.81 5.06 -20.47
C GLY A 70 -9.50 3.58 -20.34
N ARG A 71 -8.22 3.20 -20.39
CA ARG A 71 -7.79 1.80 -20.19
C ARG A 71 -6.32 1.69 -19.84
N ASP A 72 -5.94 0.48 -19.46
CA ASP A 72 -4.56 0.02 -19.40
C ASP A 72 -4.17 -0.80 -20.67
N PRO A 73 -2.90 -1.25 -20.81
CA PRO A 73 -2.45 -2.02 -21.97
C PRO A 73 -3.04 -3.43 -22.09
N TYR A 74 -3.59 -4.00 -21.02
CA TYR A 74 -3.92 -5.42 -20.88
C TYR A 74 -5.43 -5.70 -20.87
N TYR A 75 -6.24 -4.74 -20.43
CA TYR A 75 -7.69 -4.88 -20.29
C TYR A 75 -8.49 -3.98 -21.25
N PRO A 76 -9.78 -4.30 -21.48
CA PRO A 76 -10.70 -3.43 -22.23
C PRO A 76 -10.91 -2.06 -21.59
N GLY A 77 -11.59 -1.18 -22.32
CA GLY A 77 -11.95 0.16 -21.85
C GLY A 77 -12.88 0.18 -20.64
N TRP A 78 -12.65 1.10 -19.71
CA TRP A 78 -13.61 1.47 -18.67
C TRP A 78 -14.73 2.32 -19.31
N PRO A 79 -15.96 1.76 -19.46
CA PRO A 79 -16.99 2.33 -20.32
C PRO A 79 -17.57 3.66 -19.82
N ASP A 80 -17.31 4.01 -18.56
CA ASP A 80 -17.73 5.22 -17.88
C ASP A 80 -16.63 6.30 -17.85
N THR A 81 -15.59 6.16 -18.68
CA THR A 81 -14.46 7.09 -18.74
C THR A 81 -14.04 7.41 -20.18
N LEU A 82 -13.32 8.50 -20.42
CA LEU A 82 -12.73 8.85 -21.71
C LEU A 82 -11.24 9.13 -21.51
N GLN A 83 -10.42 8.54 -22.37
CA GLN A 83 -8.96 8.62 -22.27
C GLN A 83 -8.45 10.00 -22.63
N LEU A 84 -7.59 10.55 -21.76
CA LEU A 84 -6.85 11.78 -22.04
C LEU A 84 -5.55 11.50 -22.83
N ASN A 85 -5.21 12.43 -23.73
CA ASN A 85 -4.09 12.34 -24.67
C ASN A 85 -2.84 13.07 -24.14
N TYR A 86 -1.98 12.37 -23.39
CA TYR A 86 -0.73 12.92 -22.85
C TYR A 86 0.34 13.23 -23.90
N GLY A 87 0.16 12.82 -25.16
CA GLY A 87 0.96 13.33 -26.28
C GLY A 87 0.68 14.80 -26.61
N ASN A 88 -0.35 15.40 -26.02
CA ASN A 88 -0.68 16.82 -26.17
C ASN A 88 -0.06 17.65 -25.01
N PRO A 89 0.93 18.53 -25.26
CA PRO A 89 1.56 19.33 -24.21
C PRO A 89 0.59 20.31 -23.53
N HIS A 90 -0.46 20.75 -24.23
CA HIS A 90 -1.49 21.61 -23.62
C HIS A 90 -2.33 20.86 -22.58
N LEU A 91 -2.56 19.56 -22.77
CA LEU A 91 -3.19 18.73 -21.74
C LEU A 91 -2.27 18.60 -20.54
N GLN A 92 -0.99 18.28 -20.74
CA GLN A 92 -0.05 18.10 -19.62
C GLN A 92 0.01 19.36 -18.76
N LYS A 93 0.03 20.54 -19.39
CA LYS A 93 -0.05 21.82 -18.68
C LYS A 93 -1.36 21.98 -17.92
N ALA A 94 -2.50 21.76 -18.58
CA ALA A 94 -3.81 21.87 -17.94
C ALA A 94 -3.98 20.92 -16.74
N MET A 95 -3.46 19.69 -16.83
CA MET A 95 -3.52 18.72 -15.75
C MET A 95 -2.56 19.07 -14.60
N SER A 96 -1.38 19.62 -14.90
CA SER A 96 -0.46 20.13 -13.87
C SER A 96 -1.10 21.30 -13.11
N ASP A 97 -1.80 22.19 -13.82
CA ASP A 97 -2.51 23.31 -13.20
C ASP A 97 -3.69 22.81 -12.34
N GLU A 98 -4.40 21.76 -12.76
CA GLU A 98 -5.44 21.13 -11.94
C GLU A 98 -4.87 20.46 -10.70
N LEU A 99 -3.74 19.75 -10.82
CA LEU A 99 -3.07 19.15 -9.66
C LEU A 99 -2.65 20.24 -8.65
N ALA A 100 -2.07 21.35 -9.10
CA ALA A 100 -1.73 22.48 -8.23
C ALA A 100 -2.97 23.12 -7.58
N ASN A 101 -4.07 23.23 -8.35
CA ASN A 101 -5.35 23.69 -7.83
C ASN A 101 -5.91 22.76 -6.75
N ILE A 102 -5.80 21.44 -6.93
CA ILE A 102 -6.20 20.44 -5.92
C ILE A 102 -5.28 20.56 -4.69
N ALA A 103 -3.97 20.68 -4.89
CA ALA A 103 -2.99 20.78 -3.81
C ALA A 103 -3.26 21.97 -2.87
N SER A 104 -3.78 23.08 -3.39
CA SER A 104 -4.22 24.21 -2.55
C SER A 104 -5.34 23.87 -1.53
N LYS A 105 -6.02 22.72 -1.71
CA LYS A 105 -7.21 22.31 -0.94
C LYS A 105 -7.00 21.08 -0.06
N CYS A 106 -5.85 20.42 -0.11
CA CYS A 106 -5.52 19.24 0.68
C CYS A 106 -4.04 19.25 1.11
N ASP A 107 -3.60 18.19 1.78
CA ASP A 107 -2.24 18.00 2.30
C ASP A 107 -1.48 16.91 1.51
N GLY A 108 -2.19 16.20 0.63
CA GLY A 108 -1.61 15.25 -0.30
C GLY A 108 -2.63 14.74 -1.31
N VAL A 109 -2.16 13.96 -2.28
CA VAL A 109 -3.02 13.19 -3.20
C VAL A 109 -2.60 11.73 -3.29
N ARG A 110 -3.60 10.86 -3.45
CA ARG A 110 -3.45 9.54 -4.06
C ARG A 110 -3.68 9.72 -5.55
N CYS A 111 -2.72 9.32 -6.39
CA CYS A 111 -2.82 9.40 -7.84
C CYS A 111 -3.28 8.05 -8.39
N ASP A 112 -4.49 8.02 -8.96
CA ASP A 112 -5.08 6.85 -9.62
C ASP A 112 -4.26 6.44 -10.84
N MET A 113 -4.01 5.13 -10.95
CA MET A 113 -3.32 4.46 -12.06
C MET A 113 -2.10 5.24 -12.57
N ALA A 114 -1.27 5.71 -11.64
CA ALA A 114 -0.28 6.75 -11.91
C ALA A 114 0.74 6.35 -12.98
N MET A 115 1.07 5.06 -13.04
CA MET A 115 2.00 4.49 -14.03
C MET A 115 1.48 4.53 -15.48
N LEU A 116 0.18 4.71 -15.72
CA LEU A 116 -0.38 4.82 -17.08
C LEU A 116 0.12 6.07 -17.82
N LEU A 117 0.58 7.07 -17.08
CA LEU A 117 1.12 8.32 -17.63
C LEU A 117 2.62 8.25 -17.88
N LEU A 118 3.30 7.14 -17.55
CA LEU A 118 4.69 6.96 -17.93
C LEU A 118 4.80 6.88 -19.47
N PRO A 119 5.80 7.56 -20.09
CA PRO A 119 5.96 7.58 -21.54
C PRO A 119 5.90 6.20 -22.20
N ASP A 120 6.61 5.21 -21.65
CA ASP A 120 6.66 3.85 -22.21
C ASP A 120 5.31 3.13 -22.13
N VAL A 121 4.58 3.32 -21.03
CA VAL A 121 3.25 2.72 -20.84
C VAL A 121 2.23 3.38 -21.77
N PHE A 122 2.29 4.71 -21.85
CA PHE A 122 1.43 5.50 -22.73
C PHE A 122 1.67 5.13 -24.21
N GLN A 123 2.94 5.06 -24.64
CA GLN A 123 3.30 4.65 -26.01
C GLN A 123 2.91 3.21 -26.30
N LYS A 124 3.10 2.28 -25.35
CA LYS A 124 2.66 0.88 -25.50
C LYS A 124 1.15 0.80 -25.75
N THR A 125 0.37 1.61 -25.03
CA THR A 125 -1.10 1.60 -25.04
C THR A 125 -1.67 2.30 -26.26
N TRP A 126 -1.17 3.49 -26.57
CA TRP A 126 -1.78 4.43 -27.53
C TRP A 126 -0.98 4.63 -28.81
N LYS A 127 0.22 4.04 -28.91
CA LYS A 127 1.14 4.18 -30.06
C LYS A 127 1.49 5.65 -30.36
N MET A 128 1.53 6.46 -29.31
CA MET A 128 1.85 7.88 -29.34
C MET A 128 2.95 8.16 -28.32
N GLU A 129 3.88 9.03 -28.69
CA GLU A 129 4.90 9.53 -27.76
C GLU A 129 4.28 10.58 -26.83
N ALA A 130 4.77 10.62 -25.60
CA ALA A 130 4.41 11.60 -24.60
C ALA A 130 5.66 11.97 -23.79
N GLU A 131 5.83 13.26 -23.51
CA GLU A 131 6.89 13.72 -22.60
C GLU A 131 6.57 13.31 -21.15
N PRO A 132 7.58 13.11 -20.28
CA PRO A 132 7.38 12.78 -18.87
C PRO A 132 6.53 13.83 -18.14
N PHE A 133 5.34 13.43 -17.69
CA PHE A 133 4.41 14.32 -16.98
C PHE A 133 4.80 14.53 -15.51
N TRP A 134 5.08 13.43 -14.78
CA TRP A 134 5.18 13.44 -13.33
C TRP A 134 6.27 14.34 -12.74
N PRO A 135 7.52 14.33 -13.23
CA PRO A 135 8.60 15.11 -12.61
C PRO A 135 8.28 16.61 -12.56
N GLU A 136 7.77 17.17 -13.66
CA GLU A 136 7.43 18.59 -13.74
C GLU A 136 6.17 18.92 -12.93
N ALA A 137 5.12 18.09 -13.02
CA ALA A 137 3.90 18.28 -12.26
C ALA A 137 4.16 18.25 -10.73
N ILE A 138 4.99 17.31 -10.28
CA ILE A 138 5.38 17.17 -8.87
C ILE A 138 6.24 18.35 -8.43
N ARG A 139 7.22 18.77 -9.24
CA ARG A 139 8.06 19.94 -8.96
C ARG A 139 7.21 21.20 -8.73
N LEU A 140 6.25 21.47 -9.62
CA LEU A 140 5.37 22.64 -9.52
C LEU A 140 4.51 22.64 -8.23
N VAL A 141 4.07 21.48 -7.78
CA VAL A 141 3.33 21.34 -6.52
C VAL A 141 4.24 21.53 -5.32
N LYS A 142 5.37 20.81 -5.27
CA LYS A 142 6.31 20.83 -4.13
C LYS A 142 6.98 22.19 -3.95
N GLU A 143 7.17 22.97 -5.02
CA GLU A 143 7.67 24.35 -4.91
C GLU A 143 6.70 25.28 -4.17
N GLN A 144 5.39 25.04 -4.29
CA GLN A 144 4.35 25.81 -3.59
C GLN A 144 3.99 25.21 -2.23
N TYR A 145 4.05 23.88 -2.12
CA TYR A 145 3.66 23.10 -0.95
C TYR A 145 4.72 22.03 -0.66
N PRO A 146 5.85 22.39 0.00
CA PRO A 146 6.98 21.49 0.20
C PRO A 146 6.65 20.19 0.94
N ASP A 147 5.72 20.26 1.89
CA ASP A 147 5.29 19.12 2.72
C ASP A 147 4.14 18.29 2.09
N PHE A 148 3.75 18.59 0.86
CA PHE A 148 2.62 17.93 0.19
C PHE A 148 2.96 16.50 -0.18
N ILE A 149 2.12 15.53 0.18
CA ILE A 149 2.41 14.10 -0.04
C ILE A 149 1.77 13.59 -1.34
N LEU A 150 2.55 12.93 -2.19
CA LEU A 150 2.03 12.20 -3.35
C LEU A 150 2.18 10.70 -3.15
N MET A 151 1.06 9.99 -3.20
CA MET A 151 1.00 8.54 -3.18
C MET A 151 0.52 8.01 -4.53
N GLY A 152 1.28 7.15 -5.18
CA GLY A 152 0.88 6.55 -6.45
C GLY A 152 0.17 5.21 -6.25
N GLU A 153 -1.02 5.06 -6.83
CA GLU A 153 -1.48 3.72 -7.21
C GLU A 153 -0.62 3.24 -8.37
N VAL A 154 0.00 2.08 -8.19
CA VAL A 154 0.94 1.51 -9.14
C VAL A 154 0.88 -0.01 -9.10
N TYR A 155 1.09 -0.62 -10.26
CA TYR A 155 1.13 -2.05 -10.48
C TYR A 155 2.29 -2.39 -11.44
N TRP A 156 2.51 -3.68 -11.68
CA TRP A 156 3.48 -4.22 -12.66
C TRP A 156 4.96 -3.95 -12.31
N ASP A 157 5.31 -3.99 -11.03
CA ASP A 157 6.68 -3.76 -10.53
C ASP A 157 7.23 -2.36 -10.90
N MET A 158 6.35 -1.38 -11.09
CA MET A 158 6.70 0.00 -11.44
C MET A 158 6.85 0.91 -10.23
N GLU A 159 6.69 0.40 -9.00
CA GLU A 159 6.79 1.13 -7.73
C GLU A 159 8.11 1.93 -7.68
N TRP A 160 9.24 1.26 -7.93
CA TRP A 160 10.54 1.93 -7.93
C TRP A 160 10.63 3.04 -8.99
N VAL A 161 10.15 2.78 -10.21
CA VAL A 161 10.14 3.76 -11.30
C VAL A 161 9.33 5.00 -10.89
N MET A 162 8.16 4.79 -10.30
CA MET A 162 7.29 5.85 -9.82
C MET A 162 7.91 6.64 -8.66
N GLN A 163 8.58 5.96 -7.72
CA GLN A 163 9.35 6.64 -6.66
C GLN A 163 10.45 7.54 -7.25
N GLN A 164 11.13 7.11 -8.32
CA GLN A 164 12.12 7.94 -9.02
C GLN A 164 11.50 9.13 -9.77
N GLN A 165 10.20 9.10 -10.10
CA GLN A 165 9.49 10.27 -10.64
C GLN A 165 9.23 11.35 -9.58
N GLY A 166 9.43 11.05 -8.29
CA GLY A 166 9.23 11.99 -7.19
C GLY A 166 8.04 11.68 -6.27
N PHE A 167 7.41 10.51 -6.42
CA PHE A 167 6.36 10.07 -5.48
C PHE A 167 6.94 9.77 -4.09
N ASP A 168 6.25 10.22 -3.05
CA ASP A 168 6.63 9.98 -1.67
C ASP A 168 6.29 8.54 -1.26
N TYR A 169 5.13 8.04 -1.73
CA TYR A 169 4.68 6.68 -1.49
C TYR A 169 4.14 6.01 -2.76
N THR A 170 4.21 4.68 -2.80
CA THR A 170 3.61 3.84 -3.84
C THR A 170 2.91 2.65 -3.23
N TYR A 171 1.78 2.21 -3.79
CA TYR A 171 1.11 0.98 -3.36
C TYR A 171 2.06 -0.22 -3.36
N ASP A 172 1.95 -1.08 -2.36
CA ASP A 172 2.66 -2.37 -2.31
C ASP A 172 1.73 -3.53 -2.63
N LYS A 173 1.28 -3.57 -3.89
CA LYS A 173 0.41 -4.65 -4.35
C LYS A 173 1.10 -6.01 -4.30
N ARG A 174 2.42 -6.03 -4.51
CA ARG A 174 3.23 -7.24 -4.54
C ARG A 174 3.26 -7.96 -3.18
N LEU A 175 3.41 -7.23 -2.07
CA LEU A 175 3.32 -7.85 -0.75
C LEU A 175 1.92 -8.40 -0.47
N TYR A 176 0.88 -7.62 -0.80
CA TYR A 176 -0.51 -8.06 -0.64
C TYR A 176 -0.76 -9.39 -1.39
N ASP A 177 -0.35 -9.49 -2.66
CA ASP A 177 -0.53 -10.72 -3.45
C ASP A 177 0.20 -11.92 -2.85
N ARG A 178 1.46 -11.73 -2.44
CA ARG A 178 2.28 -12.77 -1.80
C ARG A 178 1.68 -13.24 -0.47
N LEU A 179 1.07 -12.34 0.31
CA LEU A 179 0.37 -12.72 1.53
C LEU A 179 -0.87 -13.56 1.23
N LEU A 180 -1.61 -13.27 0.16
CA LEU A 180 -2.78 -14.06 -0.23
C LEU A 180 -2.44 -15.46 -0.76
N GLU A 181 -1.23 -15.64 -1.30
CA GLU A 181 -0.69 -16.95 -1.67
C GLU A 181 -0.40 -17.84 -0.46
N ARG A 182 -0.29 -17.25 0.75
CA ARG A 182 -0.09 -17.98 2.02
C ARG A 182 1.22 -18.77 2.08
N GLU A 183 2.25 -18.27 1.38
CA GLU A 183 3.59 -18.85 1.36
C GLU A 183 4.60 -17.86 1.99
N SER A 184 5.39 -18.34 2.96
CA SER A 184 6.37 -17.51 3.68
C SER A 184 7.54 -17.05 2.79
N GLY A 185 7.97 -17.90 1.85
CA GLY A 185 9.15 -17.67 1.00
C GLY A 185 9.05 -16.39 0.18
N PRO A 186 8.04 -16.26 -0.71
CA PRO A 186 7.85 -15.05 -1.52
C PRO A 186 7.68 -13.78 -0.69
N VAL A 187 6.99 -13.86 0.46
CA VAL A 187 6.84 -12.73 1.39
C VAL A 187 8.19 -12.31 1.97
N ARG A 188 9.00 -13.26 2.44
CA ARG A 188 10.34 -12.98 2.96
C ARG A 188 11.25 -12.38 1.90
N GLU A 189 11.22 -12.91 0.67
CA GLU A 189 11.98 -12.37 -0.46
C GLU A 189 11.60 -10.92 -0.80
N HIS A 190 10.32 -10.55 -0.65
CA HIS A 190 9.88 -9.16 -0.77
C HIS A 190 10.56 -8.23 0.23
N LEU A 191 10.64 -8.68 1.49
CA LEU A 191 11.14 -7.89 2.60
C LEU A 191 12.67 -7.76 2.63
N VAL A 192 13.39 -8.47 1.76
CA VAL A 192 14.85 -8.30 1.55
C VAL A 192 15.18 -7.02 0.80
N ALA A 193 14.20 -6.39 0.13
CA ALA A 193 14.42 -5.17 -0.64
C ALA A 193 15.05 -4.03 0.19
N ASN A 194 15.77 -3.12 -0.48
CA ASN A 194 16.45 -2.02 0.21
C ASN A 194 15.45 -1.12 0.99
N LEU A 195 15.85 -0.65 2.18
CA LEU A 195 14.98 0.19 3.03
C LEU A 195 14.52 1.48 2.35
N ASN A 196 15.35 2.13 1.54
CA ASN A 196 14.96 3.34 0.80
C ASN A 196 13.78 3.13 -0.16
N TYR A 197 13.57 1.88 -0.60
CA TYR A 197 12.40 1.47 -1.36
C TYR A 197 11.24 1.12 -0.44
N GLN A 198 11.49 0.30 0.58
CA GLN A 198 10.45 -0.21 1.50
C GLN A 198 9.77 0.89 2.31
N GLU A 199 10.50 1.91 2.77
CA GLU A 199 9.95 3.03 3.54
C GLU A 199 8.96 3.87 2.73
N LYS A 200 9.04 3.80 1.40
CA LYS A 200 8.13 4.47 0.46
C LYS A 200 6.99 3.58 -0.03
N LEU A 201 6.83 2.40 0.55
CA LEU A 201 5.71 1.51 0.23
C LEU A 201 4.51 1.80 1.14
N ALA A 202 3.33 1.91 0.54
CA ALA A 202 2.06 1.90 1.25
C ALA A 202 1.64 0.44 1.48
N ARG A 203 1.75 -0.02 2.72
CA ARG A 203 1.41 -1.37 3.17
C ARG A 203 -0.08 -1.44 3.47
N PHE A 204 -0.81 -2.31 2.77
CA PHE A 204 -2.24 -2.51 2.96
C PHE A 204 -2.63 -3.98 2.84
N LEU A 205 -3.75 -4.35 3.45
CA LEU A 205 -4.38 -5.67 3.28
C LEU A 205 -5.66 -5.63 2.46
N GLU A 206 -6.24 -4.45 2.27
CA GLU A 206 -7.37 -4.24 1.38
C GLU A 206 -7.44 -2.76 0.99
N ASN A 207 -8.15 -2.48 -0.09
CA ASN A 207 -8.50 -1.13 -0.53
C ASN A 207 -9.87 -1.19 -1.24
N HIS A 208 -10.20 -0.19 -2.06
CA HIS A 208 -11.46 -0.18 -2.79
C HIS A 208 -11.51 -1.12 -4.01
N ASP A 209 -10.35 -1.43 -4.59
CA ASP A 209 -10.20 -2.34 -5.74
C ASP A 209 -9.98 -3.80 -5.33
N GLU A 210 -9.51 -4.03 -4.11
CA GLU A 210 -9.27 -5.36 -3.56
C GLU A 210 -10.49 -5.95 -2.85
N GLN A 211 -10.45 -7.27 -2.63
CA GLN A 211 -11.46 -7.94 -1.82
C GLN A 211 -11.29 -7.55 -0.35
N ARG A 212 -12.39 -7.63 0.41
CA ARG A 212 -12.31 -7.48 1.86
C ARG A 212 -11.50 -8.62 2.46
N ILE A 213 -10.45 -8.33 3.21
CA ILE A 213 -9.53 -9.35 3.73
C ILE A 213 -10.27 -10.36 4.63
N ALA A 214 -11.23 -9.87 5.42
CA ALA A 214 -12.08 -10.68 6.31
C ALA A 214 -13.09 -11.58 5.57
N SER A 215 -13.24 -11.43 4.25
CA SER A 215 -14.05 -12.33 3.42
C SER A 215 -13.25 -13.44 2.74
N ILE A 216 -11.91 -13.33 2.70
CA ILE A 216 -11.03 -14.26 1.97
C ILE A 216 -10.03 -15.01 2.87
N LEU A 217 -9.63 -14.45 4.01
CA LEU A 217 -8.74 -15.12 4.97
C LEU A 217 -9.52 -15.65 6.18
N THR A 218 -9.01 -16.74 6.78
CA THR A 218 -9.43 -17.13 8.13
C THR A 218 -8.89 -16.11 9.12
N TRP A 219 -9.41 -16.14 10.36
CA TRP A 219 -9.00 -15.16 11.35
C TRP A 219 -7.50 -15.27 11.70
N GLU A 220 -6.99 -16.49 11.80
CA GLU A 220 -5.59 -16.77 12.13
C GLU A 220 -4.65 -16.23 11.04
N THR A 221 -4.93 -16.52 9.76
CA THR A 221 -4.14 -15.98 8.64
C THR A 221 -4.29 -14.46 8.51
N HIS A 222 -5.47 -13.90 8.80
CA HIS A 222 -5.70 -12.45 8.80
C HIS A 222 -4.83 -11.76 9.86
N GLN A 223 -4.76 -12.28 11.08
CA GLN A 223 -3.88 -11.74 12.12
C GLN A 223 -2.41 -11.79 11.70
N ALA A 224 -1.94 -12.94 11.22
CA ALA A 224 -0.57 -13.12 10.76
C ALA A 224 -0.20 -12.15 9.62
N ALA A 225 -1.07 -12.01 8.62
CA ALA A 225 -0.87 -11.09 7.50
C ALA A 225 -0.90 -9.62 7.96
N SER A 226 -1.74 -9.26 8.94
CA SER A 226 -1.83 -7.89 9.49
C SER A 226 -0.54 -7.51 10.21
N ILE A 227 0.02 -8.42 11.00
CA ILE A 227 1.27 -8.19 11.72
C ILE A 227 2.42 -7.96 10.75
N ILE A 228 2.55 -8.80 9.72
CA ILE A 228 3.59 -8.63 8.69
C ILE A 228 3.40 -7.30 7.95
N THR A 229 2.18 -7.00 7.52
CA THR A 229 1.88 -5.80 6.71
C THR A 229 2.13 -4.51 7.50
N PHE A 230 1.60 -4.42 8.72
CA PHE A 230 1.56 -3.17 9.45
C PHE A 230 2.76 -2.94 10.37
N LEU A 231 3.59 -3.96 10.64
CA LEU A 231 4.82 -3.80 11.42
C LEU A 231 6.10 -3.82 10.56
N THR A 232 6.02 -3.94 9.23
CA THR A 232 7.18 -3.77 8.33
C THR A 232 7.32 -2.32 7.86
N PRO A 233 8.50 -1.84 7.40
CA PRO A 233 8.72 -0.44 7.01
C PRO A 233 7.75 0.04 5.92
N GLY A 234 7.35 1.30 5.98
CA GLY A 234 6.42 1.91 5.01
C GLY A 234 5.20 2.57 5.65
N LEU A 235 4.39 3.26 4.83
CA LEU A 235 3.12 3.86 5.23
C LEU A 235 2.09 2.78 5.56
N LYS A 236 1.44 2.88 6.73
CA LYS A 236 0.38 1.94 7.13
C LYS A 236 -0.95 2.41 6.56
N PHE A 237 -1.50 1.66 5.61
CA PHE A 237 -2.68 2.07 4.87
C PHE A 237 -3.85 1.13 5.16
N PHE A 238 -4.78 1.61 5.98
CA PHE A 238 -5.98 0.89 6.40
C PHE A 238 -7.19 1.35 5.59
N HIS A 239 -7.99 0.41 5.11
CA HIS A 239 -9.23 0.74 4.44
C HIS A 239 -10.41 0.77 5.41
N ARG A 240 -11.37 1.67 5.17
CA ARG A 240 -12.54 1.82 6.04
C ARG A 240 -13.35 0.51 6.07
N GLY A 241 -13.52 -0.06 7.26
CA GLY A 241 -14.22 -1.32 7.49
C GLY A 241 -13.29 -2.50 7.76
N GLU A 242 -12.00 -2.39 7.42
CA GLU A 242 -11.00 -3.45 7.61
C GLU A 242 -10.87 -3.83 9.09
N MET A 243 -10.62 -2.82 9.94
CA MET A 243 -10.49 -2.99 11.38
C MET A 243 -11.77 -3.49 12.06
N GLN A 244 -12.92 -3.32 11.40
CA GLN A 244 -14.21 -3.81 11.88
C GLN A 244 -14.51 -5.24 11.40
N GLY A 245 -13.71 -5.79 10.49
CA GLY A 245 -13.97 -7.09 9.87
C GLY A 245 -15.14 -7.09 8.88
N TRP A 246 -15.44 -5.95 8.26
CA TRP A 246 -16.48 -5.86 7.23
C TRP A 246 -16.11 -6.71 6.02
N LYS A 247 -17.09 -7.40 5.43
CA LYS A 247 -16.87 -8.43 4.41
C LYS A 247 -17.43 -8.06 3.05
N LYS A 248 -18.30 -7.04 2.98
CA LYS A 248 -18.90 -6.63 1.70
C LYS A 248 -18.01 -5.60 1.01
N LYS A 249 -17.54 -5.95 -0.19
CA LYS A 249 -16.89 -5.01 -1.09
C LYS A 249 -17.96 -4.09 -1.70
N ILE A 250 -17.74 -2.78 -1.62
CA ILE A 250 -18.63 -1.76 -2.18
C ILE A 250 -18.10 -1.40 -3.56
N THR A 251 -18.98 -1.38 -4.57
CA THR A 251 -18.57 -0.93 -5.92
C THR A 251 -18.50 0.60 -5.95
N ALA A 252 -17.54 1.16 -6.69
CA ALA A 252 -17.42 2.61 -6.86
C ALA A 252 -18.68 3.25 -7.48
N HIS A 253 -19.46 2.47 -8.24
CA HIS A 253 -20.72 2.93 -8.85
C HIS A 253 -21.92 2.97 -7.88
N LEU A 254 -21.80 2.40 -6.67
CA LEU A 254 -22.87 2.42 -5.66
C LEU A 254 -22.73 3.60 -4.72
N GLY A 255 -23.79 4.43 -4.64
CA GLY A 255 -23.81 5.61 -3.76
C GLY A 255 -23.98 5.31 -2.27
N ARG A 256 -24.27 4.06 -1.86
CA ARG A 256 -24.42 3.65 -0.45
C ARG A 256 -23.93 2.23 -0.22
N GLY A 257 -23.09 2.07 0.80
CA GLY A 257 -22.69 0.76 1.32
C GLY A 257 -23.76 0.15 2.23
N PRO A 258 -23.76 -1.19 2.39
CA PRO A 258 -24.58 -1.85 3.39
C PRO A 258 -24.09 -1.53 4.81
N GLU A 259 -24.99 -1.57 5.78
CA GLU A 259 -24.59 -1.64 7.19
C GLU A 259 -24.06 -3.05 7.49
N GLU A 260 -22.93 -3.12 8.19
CA GLU A 260 -22.29 -4.37 8.61
C GLU A 260 -21.98 -4.32 10.10
N ILE A 261 -22.28 -5.41 10.79
CA ILE A 261 -21.99 -5.57 12.21
C ILE A 261 -20.49 -5.88 12.34
N SER A 262 -19.78 -5.06 13.10
CA SER A 262 -18.36 -5.24 13.37
C SER A 262 -18.10 -6.51 14.20
N ASP A 263 -17.03 -7.24 13.88
CA ASP A 263 -16.55 -8.34 14.72
C ASP A 263 -15.70 -7.76 15.87
N PRO A 264 -16.12 -7.92 17.15
CA PRO A 264 -15.39 -7.39 18.29
C PRO A 264 -13.98 -7.96 18.45
N ARG A 265 -13.75 -9.21 18.01
CA ARG A 265 -12.43 -9.86 18.08
C ARG A 265 -11.45 -9.19 17.13
N ILE A 266 -11.90 -8.91 15.90
CA ILE A 266 -11.12 -8.21 14.89
C ILE A 266 -10.85 -6.78 15.34
N SER A 267 -11.89 -6.09 15.80
CA SER A 267 -11.77 -4.71 16.30
C SER A 267 -10.79 -4.61 17.47
N GLY A 268 -10.87 -5.52 18.44
CA GLY A 268 -9.96 -5.57 19.59
C GLY A 268 -8.51 -5.85 19.19
N PHE A 269 -8.28 -6.76 18.25
CA PHE A 269 -6.95 -7.04 17.71
C PHE A 269 -6.34 -5.81 17.01
N TYR A 270 -7.11 -5.13 16.14
CA TYR A 270 -6.60 -3.95 15.45
C TYR A 270 -6.35 -2.77 16.39
N LEU A 271 -7.12 -2.63 17.48
CA LEU A 271 -6.83 -1.64 18.52
C LEU A 271 -5.46 -1.91 19.17
N LYS A 272 -5.18 -3.15 19.59
CA LYS A 272 -3.85 -3.53 20.10
C LYS A 272 -2.75 -3.35 19.04
N LEU A 273 -3.02 -3.71 17.79
CA LEU A 273 -2.06 -3.53 16.70
C LEU A 273 -1.72 -2.05 16.47
N LEU A 274 -2.72 -1.15 16.56
CA LEU A 274 -2.50 0.29 16.44
C LEU A 274 -1.69 0.86 17.61
N GLU A 275 -1.82 0.31 18.82
CA GLU A 275 -0.95 0.68 19.95
C GLU A 275 0.52 0.37 19.62
N ILE A 276 0.79 -0.81 19.03
CA ILE A 276 2.14 -1.22 18.60
C ILE A 276 2.63 -0.35 17.44
N VAL A 277 1.78 -0.09 16.44
CA VAL A 277 2.13 0.78 15.30
C VAL A 277 2.53 2.18 15.77
N ASN A 278 1.91 2.68 16.84
CA ASN A 278 2.18 3.99 17.42
C ASN A 278 3.44 4.02 18.31
N CYS A 279 4.15 2.90 18.49
CA CYS A 279 5.41 2.86 19.23
C CYS A 279 6.53 3.61 18.47
N PRO A 280 7.41 4.36 19.16
CA PRO A 280 8.54 5.06 18.55
C PRO A 280 9.44 4.15 17.69
N GLU A 281 9.63 2.90 18.11
CA GLU A 281 10.40 1.87 17.42
C GLU A 281 9.92 1.68 15.98
N ILE A 282 8.59 1.65 15.75
CA ILE A 282 8.00 1.43 14.42
C ILE A 282 8.11 2.68 13.53
N HIS A 283 8.22 3.86 14.12
CA HIS A 283 8.22 5.13 13.39
C HIS A 283 9.63 5.68 13.08
N VAL A 284 10.56 5.55 14.03
CA VAL A 284 11.91 6.14 13.95
C VAL A 284 13.02 5.15 14.30
N GLY A 285 12.68 3.89 14.58
CA GLY A 285 13.66 2.86 14.86
C GLY A 285 14.34 2.32 13.61
N GLU A 286 15.42 1.57 13.82
CA GLU A 286 16.13 0.83 12.79
C GLU A 286 15.47 -0.53 12.59
N TRP A 287 15.00 -0.80 11.37
CA TRP A 287 14.41 -2.09 11.02
C TRP A 287 15.44 -3.07 10.48
N ASN A 288 15.34 -4.33 10.91
CA ASN A 288 16.18 -5.42 10.44
C ASN A 288 15.36 -6.69 10.18
N LEU A 289 15.43 -7.24 8.97
CA LEU A 289 14.95 -8.60 8.68
C LEU A 289 15.88 -9.62 9.33
N LEU A 290 15.32 -10.58 10.05
CA LEU A 290 16.08 -11.59 10.77
C LEU A 290 16.10 -12.92 10.03
N THR A 291 17.20 -13.65 10.19
CA THR A 291 17.33 -15.01 9.65
C THR A 291 16.81 -16.02 10.66
N CYS A 292 15.90 -16.88 10.21
CA CYS A 292 15.43 -18.05 10.96
C CYS A 292 16.31 -19.25 10.59
N HIS A 293 16.80 -19.98 11.58
CA HIS A 293 17.63 -21.17 11.40
C HIS A 293 16.85 -22.44 11.78
N PRO A 294 17.24 -23.61 11.23
CA PRO A 294 16.73 -24.89 11.69
C PRO A 294 16.90 -25.03 13.20
N ALA A 295 15.85 -25.48 13.89
CA ALA A 295 15.94 -25.79 15.31
C ALA A 295 16.85 -27.01 15.59
N TRP A 296 16.96 -27.92 14.63
CA TRP A 296 17.88 -29.06 14.61
C TRP A 296 18.07 -29.54 13.16
N ASP A 297 19.10 -30.38 12.94
CA ASP A 297 19.42 -30.91 11.62
C ASP A 297 18.23 -31.67 11.02
N GLY A 298 17.87 -31.31 9.79
CA GLY A 298 16.73 -31.88 9.06
C GLY A 298 15.38 -31.23 9.34
N ASN A 299 15.26 -30.28 10.29
CA ASN A 299 14.03 -29.50 10.46
C ASN A 299 13.97 -28.32 9.47
N GLN A 300 13.14 -28.47 8.43
CA GLN A 300 12.94 -27.45 7.39
C GLN A 300 11.86 -26.42 7.74
N THR A 301 11.11 -26.60 8.83
CA THR A 301 9.99 -25.70 9.16
C THR A 301 10.41 -24.27 9.49
N HIS A 302 11.70 -24.02 9.75
CA HIS A 302 12.24 -22.68 9.91
C HIS A 302 12.02 -21.78 8.68
N GLU A 303 11.86 -22.37 7.49
CA GLU A 303 11.56 -21.65 6.25
C GLU A 303 10.14 -21.05 6.24
N ASN A 304 9.25 -21.53 7.12
CA ASN A 304 7.90 -21.01 7.28
C ASN A 304 7.86 -19.67 8.02
N PHE A 305 8.97 -19.31 8.68
CA PHE A 305 9.01 -18.15 9.56
C PHE A 305 9.43 -16.88 8.84
N ILE A 306 8.77 -15.79 9.21
CA ILE A 306 9.15 -14.42 8.89
C ILE A 306 9.43 -13.74 10.23
N ALA A 307 10.66 -13.30 10.42
CA ALA A 307 11.10 -12.63 11.64
C ALA A 307 11.78 -11.30 11.28
N PHE A 308 11.47 -10.25 12.02
CA PHE A 308 12.13 -8.95 11.88
C PHE A 308 12.12 -8.21 13.22
N SER A 309 12.98 -7.21 13.33
CA SER A 309 13.06 -6.38 14.54
C SER A 309 13.10 -4.90 14.22
N TRP A 310 12.64 -4.10 15.16
CA TRP A 310 12.88 -2.66 15.24
C TRP A 310 13.72 -2.37 16.48
N LYS A 311 14.73 -1.51 16.34
CA LYS A 311 15.53 -0.99 17.46
C LYS A 311 15.37 0.51 17.56
N TYR A 312 15.05 1.01 18.76
CA TYR A 312 15.14 2.43 19.06
C TYR A 312 15.77 2.63 20.44
N LEU A 313 16.95 3.25 20.45
CA LEU A 313 17.78 3.36 21.67
C LEU A 313 18.04 1.97 22.27
N GLU A 314 17.63 1.75 23.53
CA GLU A 314 17.77 0.50 24.29
C GLU A 314 16.51 -0.38 24.27
N SER A 315 15.54 -0.05 23.41
CA SER A 315 14.27 -0.75 23.28
C SER A 315 14.17 -1.46 21.93
N PHE A 316 13.60 -2.67 21.94
CA PHE A 316 13.44 -3.47 20.75
C PHE A 316 12.03 -4.03 20.63
N ILE A 317 11.50 -4.02 19.41
CA ILE A 317 10.32 -4.82 19.05
C ILE A 317 10.80 -5.98 18.17
N LEU A 318 10.64 -7.21 18.64
CA LEU A 318 10.91 -8.42 17.87
C LEU A 318 9.58 -9.04 17.42
N VAL A 319 9.40 -9.14 16.10
CA VAL A 319 8.22 -9.76 15.49
C VAL A 319 8.64 -11.10 14.88
N VAL A 320 7.89 -12.15 15.20
CA VAL A 320 8.07 -13.47 14.57
C VAL A 320 6.70 -14.04 14.20
N VAL A 321 6.56 -14.50 12.97
CA VAL A 321 5.32 -15.08 12.44
C VAL A 321 5.64 -16.41 11.77
N ASN A 322 4.99 -17.49 12.18
CA ASN A 322 4.95 -18.74 11.43
C ASN A 322 3.89 -18.60 10.34
N TYR A 323 4.30 -18.20 9.14
CA TYR A 323 3.40 -17.93 8.02
C TYR A 323 3.18 -19.19 7.17
N ALA A 324 2.67 -20.24 7.81
CA ALA A 324 2.32 -21.52 7.18
C ALA A 324 1.11 -22.17 7.87
N ASP A 325 0.52 -23.15 7.21
CA ASP A 325 -0.65 -23.92 7.68
C ASP A 325 -0.32 -25.07 8.63
N CYS A 326 0.94 -25.22 9.02
CA CYS A 326 1.42 -26.24 9.93
C CYS A 326 2.24 -25.65 11.09
N GLN A 327 2.33 -26.40 12.19
CA GLN A 327 3.24 -26.07 13.29
C GLN A 327 4.69 -26.13 12.79
N GLY A 328 5.50 -25.17 13.24
CA GLY A 328 6.91 -25.10 12.88
C GLY A 328 7.78 -24.75 14.08
N GLN A 329 9.07 -25.01 13.94
CA GLN A 329 10.10 -24.60 14.89
C GLN A 329 11.25 -23.88 14.19
N CYS A 330 11.79 -22.87 14.85
CA CYS A 330 12.98 -22.18 14.38
C CYS A 330 13.84 -21.65 15.53
N LEU A 331 15.08 -21.31 15.19
CA LEU A 331 15.96 -20.48 16.01
C LEU A 331 16.10 -19.11 15.33
N VAL A 332 15.66 -18.05 15.98
CA VAL A 332 15.82 -16.67 15.48
C VAL A 332 17.06 -16.06 16.10
N LYS A 333 18.04 -15.67 15.26
CA LYS A 333 19.20 -14.92 15.74
C LYS A 333 18.82 -13.47 15.98
N VAL A 334 18.87 -13.07 17.24
CA VAL A 334 18.58 -11.71 17.66
C VAL A 334 19.87 -10.89 17.56
N PRO A 335 19.93 -9.79 16.78
CA PRO A 335 21.17 -9.10 16.44
C PRO A 335 21.65 -8.13 17.55
N PHE A 336 21.14 -8.26 18.76
CA PHE A 336 21.38 -7.32 19.83
C PHE A 336 22.66 -7.73 20.56
N SER A 337 23.81 -7.25 20.06
CA SER A 337 25.12 -7.49 20.69
C SER A 337 25.18 -7.00 22.14
N GLU A 338 24.28 -6.07 22.49
CA GLU A 338 24.08 -5.51 23.83
C GLU A 338 23.36 -6.48 24.79
N LEU A 339 22.85 -7.62 24.32
CA LEU A 339 22.18 -8.60 25.20
C LEU A 339 23.13 -9.40 26.09
N LYS A 340 24.44 -9.29 25.90
CA LYS A 340 25.43 -10.08 26.63
C LYS A 340 25.48 -9.70 28.12
N ASP A 341 25.65 -10.70 28.97
CA ASP A 341 25.87 -10.58 30.42
C ASP A 341 24.70 -9.92 31.20
N LEU A 342 23.46 -10.08 30.71
CA LEU A 342 22.24 -9.43 31.21
C LEU A 342 21.00 -10.33 31.10
N THR A 343 20.08 -10.24 32.06
CA THR A 343 18.75 -10.87 31.96
C THR A 343 17.79 -9.97 31.18
N TRP A 344 17.10 -10.56 30.21
CA TRP A 344 16.16 -9.84 29.34
C TRP A 344 14.74 -10.34 29.48
N ARG A 345 13.81 -9.40 29.52
CA ARG A 345 12.38 -9.67 29.57
C ARG A 345 11.78 -9.51 28.18
N PHE A 346 11.13 -10.57 27.71
CA PHE A 346 10.38 -10.59 26.46
C PHE A 346 8.89 -10.54 26.81
N HIS A 347 8.25 -9.39 26.58
CA HIS A 347 6.83 -9.21 26.81
C HIS A 347 6.08 -9.26 25.47
N ASP A 348 5.25 -10.28 25.25
CA ASP A 348 4.42 -10.38 24.05
C ASP A 348 3.19 -9.48 24.18
N ILE A 349 3.20 -8.36 23.46
CA ILE A 349 2.20 -7.28 23.56
C ILE A 349 0.80 -7.76 23.17
N LEU A 350 0.71 -8.73 22.24
CA LEU A 350 -0.60 -9.18 21.73
C LEU A 350 -1.24 -10.25 22.64
N SER A 351 -0.43 -11.13 23.24
CA SER A 351 -0.90 -12.20 24.12
C SER A 351 -0.79 -11.88 25.62
N ASP A 352 -0.19 -10.75 25.99
CA ASP A 352 0.09 -10.30 27.36
C ASP A 352 0.98 -11.28 28.17
N SER A 353 1.67 -12.21 27.49
CA SER A 353 2.55 -13.20 28.10
C SER A 353 3.98 -12.67 28.24
N THR A 354 4.69 -13.09 29.30
CA THR A 354 6.08 -12.64 29.54
C THR A 354 6.99 -13.83 29.71
N TYR A 355 8.15 -13.77 29.07
CA TYR A 355 9.18 -14.81 29.07
C TYR A 355 10.50 -14.21 29.54
N GLU A 356 11.23 -14.97 30.35
CA GLU A 356 12.58 -14.63 30.81
C GLU A 356 13.58 -15.56 30.13
N HIS A 357 14.62 -14.98 29.55
CA HIS A 357 15.66 -15.72 28.85
C HIS A 357 17.05 -15.37 29.40
N ASP A 358 17.86 -16.41 29.60
CA ASP A 358 19.27 -16.32 29.98
C ASP A 358 20.14 -15.95 28.76
N ASP A 359 21.10 -15.04 28.96
CA ASP A 359 21.90 -14.38 27.93
C ASP A 359 22.74 -15.34 27.07
N ASN A 360 23.34 -16.35 27.71
CA ASN A 360 24.35 -17.18 27.09
C ASN A 360 23.74 -18.07 26.01
N ASP A 361 22.50 -18.52 26.19
CA ASP A 361 21.81 -19.31 25.17
C ASP A 361 21.23 -18.42 24.08
N LEU A 362 20.71 -17.22 24.40
CA LEU A 362 20.08 -16.37 23.39
C LEU A 362 21.10 -15.79 22.39
N VAL A 363 22.29 -15.39 22.87
CA VAL A 363 23.36 -14.86 22.01
C VAL A 363 24.04 -15.96 21.20
N ASN A 364 24.26 -17.15 21.78
CA ASN A 364 24.99 -18.23 21.12
C ASN A 364 24.10 -19.12 20.22
N ARG A 365 22.84 -19.36 20.61
CA ARG A 365 21.93 -20.30 19.93
C ARG A 365 20.76 -19.60 19.22
N GLY A 366 20.38 -18.41 19.67
CA GLY A 366 19.18 -17.70 19.21
C GLY A 366 17.94 -18.06 20.03
N LEU A 367 16.86 -17.32 19.79
CA LEU A 367 15.56 -17.58 20.43
C LEU A 367 14.89 -18.79 19.77
N PHE A 368 14.73 -19.88 20.52
CA PHE A 368 13.97 -21.04 20.09
C PHE A 368 12.47 -20.76 20.15
N LEU A 369 11.77 -21.08 19.07
CA LEU A 369 10.33 -20.92 18.94
C LEU A 369 9.71 -22.21 18.42
N ASP A 370 8.62 -22.62 19.06
CA ASP A 370 7.73 -23.70 18.61
C ASP A 370 6.31 -23.13 18.50
N MET A 371 5.86 -22.91 17.28
CA MET A 371 4.68 -22.09 16.99
C MET A 371 3.69 -22.86 16.13
N ALA A 372 2.43 -22.83 16.53
CA ALA A 372 1.32 -23.36 15.74
C ALA A 372 1.22 -22.69 14.36
N ALA A 373 0.45 -23.29 13.46
CA ALA A 373 0.11 -22.70 12.16
C ALA A 373 -0.41 -21.26 12.32
N TRP A 374 0.07 -20.34 11.48
CA TRP A 374 -0.25 -18.90 11.51
C TRP A 374 0.05 -18.21 12.84
N GLY A 375 0.77 -18.86 13.75
CA GLY A 375 1.14 -18.31 15.04
C GLY A 375 2.07 -17.12 14.91
N TYR A 376 2.03 -16.22 15.89
CA TYR A 376 2.87 -15.03 15.90
C TYR A 376 3.25 -14.64 17.33
N HIS A 377 4.34 -13.87 17.45
CA HIS A 377 4.73 -13.15 18.65
C HIS A 377 5.17 -11.73 18.28
N VAL A 378 4.80 -10.76 19.10
CA VAL A 378 5.30 -9.38 19.01
C VAL A 378 5.88 -9.00 20.37
N PHE A 379 7.17 -9.25 20.55
CA PHE A 379 7.86 -9.04 21.81
C PHE A 379 8.38 -7.60 21.93
N ASP A 380 7.98 -6.92 22.98
CA ASP A 380 8.71 -5.80 23.57
C ASP A 380 9.85 -6.36 24.41
N VAL A 381 11.09 -6.12 23.98
CA VAL A 381 12.30 -6.65 24.61
C VAL A 381 13.02 -5.50 25.30
N ARG A 382 13.04 -5.56 26.64
CA ARG A 382 13.67 -4.54 27.49
C ARG A 382 14.66 -5.17 28.45
N ARG A 383 15.70 -4.39 28.77
CA ARG A 383 16.65 -4.75 29.82
C ARG A 383 15.96 -4.71 31.17
N GLU A 384 16.16 -5.73 31.99
CA GLU A 384 15.76 -5.68 33.39
C GLU A 384 16.72 -4.74 34.15
N THR A 385 16.15 -3.72 34.81
CA THR A 385 16.91 -2.73 35.59
C THR A 385 17.27 -3.23 36.97
#